data_AF-A0A346A3K0-F1
#
_entry.id   AF-A0A346A3K0-F1
#
_cell.length_a   1.000
_cell.length_b   1.000
_cell.length_c   1.000
_cell.angle_alpha   90.00
_cell.angle_beta   90.00
_cell.angle_gamma   90.00
#
_symmetry.space_group_name_H-M   'P 1'
#
loop_
_entity.id
_entity.type
_entity.pdbx_description
1 polymer ?
#
loop_
_entity_poly.entity_id
_entity_poly.type
_entity_poly.pdbx_seq_one_letter_code
_entity_poly.pdbx_strand_id
1 'polypeptide(L)'
;MRAADSSGDWNFMSISFVRAAAVALCVTFVNVLTASAAEPTGTWLTKNGDAQIRIAKCGAAMCGTIAWLLDPTDRATGQPQTDTNNPDPTKRGRKVLGLTIFAMQPDSDGNYAGDIYNVDDGQSYRGKMIRRSATQLEVQGCLGLICGSEMWSLAGR
;
A
#
# COMPACT_ATOMS: atom_id res chain seq x y z
N MET A 1 40.40 30.35 -93.40
CA MET A 1 41.48 30.78 -92.49
C MET A 1 41.22 30.15 -91.12
N ARG A 2 42.28 29.57 -90.51
CA ARG A 2 42.54 29.20 -89.09
C ARG A 2 41.37 29.31 -88.08
N ALA A 3 40.95 28.26 -87.38
CA ALA A 3 41.59 27.50 -86.27
C ALA A 3 41.33 28.09 -84.86
N ALA A 4 41.34 27.18 -83.87
CA ALA A 4 41.22 27.29 -82.39
C ALA A 4 39.77 27.41 -81.84
N ASP A 5 39.23 26.46 -81.06
CA ASP A 5 39.65 25.79 -79.80
C ASP A 5 39.40 26.65 -78.53
N SER A 6 38.57 26.14 -77.61
CA SER A 6 38.84 26.10 -76.16
C SER A 6 37.61 25.62 -75.36
N SER A 7 37.90 24.54 -74.65
CA SER A 7 37.25 23.97 -73.47
C SER A 7 36.69 24.97 -72.44
N GLY A 8 35.59 24.58 -71.80
CA GLY A 8 35.07 25.24 -70.60
C GLY A 8 34.01 24.38 -69.91
N ASP A 9 34.43 23.28 -69.30
CA ASP A 9 33.64 22.49 -68.37
C ASP A 9 33.37 23.31 -67.09
N TRP A 10 32.10 23.65 -66.85
CA TRP A 10 31.63 24.17 -65.56
C TRP A 10 30.52 23.27 -65.02
N ASN A 11 30.91 22.40 -64.09
CA ASN A 11 30.00 21.64 -63.25
C ASN A 11 29.10 22.60 -62.44
N PHE A 12 27.80 22.61 -62.73
CA PHE A 12 26.77 23.03 -61.77
C PHE A 12 25.68 21.96 -61.65
N MET A 13 25.95 21.08 -60.67
CA MET A 13 25.01 20.43 -59.76
C MET A 13 23.51 20.64 -60.03
N SER A 14 22.83 19.57 -60.46
CA SER A 14 21.37 19.44 -60.37
C SER A 14 21.05 18.07 -59.76
N ILE A 15 21.15 17.96 -58.43
CA ILE A 15 20.67 16.77 -57.71
C ILE A 15 19.14 16.86 -57.68
N SER A 16 18.50 16.08 -58.56
CA SER A 16 17.07 15.84 -58.51
C SER A 16 16.71 15.19 -57.18
N PHE A 17 15.93 15.87 -56.34
CA PHE A 17 15.37 15.30 -55.12
C PHE A 17 14.35 14.22 -55.49
N VAL A 18 14.76 12.95 -55.48
CA VAL A 18 13.82 11.83 -55.40
C VAL A 18 13.14 11.91 -54.04
N ARG A 19 11.83 12.17 -54.04
CA ARG A 19 11.00 12.18 -52.83
C ARG A 19 10.96 10.78 -52.21
N ALA A 20 11.91 10.47 -51.34
CA ALA A 20 11.80 9.34 -50.44
C ALA A 20 10.68 9.63 -49.42
N ALA A 21 9.52 9.01 -49.60
CA ALA A 21 8.47 8.99 -48.58
C ALA A 21 8.94 8.10 -47.42
N ALA A 22 9.65 8.71 -46.46
CA ALA A 22 9.97 8.06 -45.19
C ALA A 22 8.68 7.92 -44.38
N VAL A 23 8.10 6.72 -44.32
CA VAL A 23 7.07 6.38 -43.34
C VAL A 23 7.77 6.32 -41.97
N ALA A 24 7.78 7.45 -41.27
CA ALA A 24 8.29 7.54 -39.91
C ALA A 24 7.33 6.78 -38.98
N LEU A 25 7.70 5.55 -38.63
CA LEU A 25 7.01 4.76 -37.62
C LEU A 25 7.30 5.37 -36.24
N CYS A 26 6.47 6.33 -35.81
CA CYS A 26 6.51 6.87 -34.45
C CYS A 26 6.11 5.77 -33.45
N VAL A 27 7.10 5.08 -32.89
CA VAL A 27 6.88 4.19 -31.74
C VAL A 27 6.64 5.06 -30.51
N THR A 28 5.37 5.24 -30.15
CA THR A 28 4.99 5.90 -28.90
C THR A 28 5.28 4.95 -27.74
N PHE A 29 6.30 5.27 -26.93
CA PHE A 29 6.50 4.62 -25.65
C PHE A 29 5.36 5.03 -24.70
N VAL A 30 4.35 4.17 -24.59
CA VAL A 30 3.33 4.28 -23.55
C VAL A 30 4.00 3.87 -22.24
N ASN A 31 4.37 4.85 -21.42
CA ASN A 31 4.78 4.60 -20.05
C ASN A 31 3.52 4.17 -19.28
N VAL A 32 3.35 2.87 -19.09
CA VAL A 32 2.31 2.35 -18.20
C VAL A 32 2.74 2.65 -16.78
N LEU A 33 2.26 3.76 -16.22
CA LEU A 33 2.33 4.02 -14.79
C LEU A 33 1.40 3.02 -14.10
N THR A 34 1.94 1.90 -13.63
CA THR A 34 1.22 1.02 -12.72
C THR A 34 0.99 1.79 -11.42
N ALA A 35 -0.25 2.23 -11.18
CA ALA A 35 -0.63 2.79 -9.89
C ALA A 35 -0.52 1.68 -8.85
N SER A 36 0.56 1.65 -8.08
CA SER A 36 0.67 0.79 -6.91
C SER A 36 -0.26 1.33 -5.83
N ALA A 37 -1.13 0.46 -5.29
CA ALA A 37 -1.89 0.81 -4.10
C ALA A 37 -0.89 1.19 -3.00
N ALA A 38 -1.09 2.36 -2.38
CA ALA A 38 -0.16 2.86 -1.37
C ALA A 38 -0.11 1.88 -0.18
N GLU A 39 1.08 1.37 0.14
CA GLU A 39 1.28 0.43 1.24
C GLU A 39 0.70 0.97 2.56
N PRO A 40 -0.04 0.18 3.34
CA PRO A 40 -0.73 0.63 4.55
C PRO A 40 0.21 0.91 5.73
N THR A 41 1.51 0.91 5.51
CA THR A 41 2.52 1.23 6.53
C THR A 41 2.25 2.58 7.19
N GLY A 42 2.30 2.61 8.52
CA GLY A 42 2.03 3.81 9.32
C GLY A 42 1.47 3.47 10.68
N THR A 43 1.22 4.48 11.50
CA THR A 43 0.48 4.34 12.76
C THR A 43 -0.93 4.87 12.54
N TRP A 44 -1.93 4.06 12.86
CA TRP A 44 -3.33 4.33 12.56
C TRP A 44 -4.16 4.37 13.84
N LEU A 45 -4.93 5.42 14.03
CA LEU A 45 -5.91 5.55 15.11
C LEU A 45 -7.18 4.78 14.72
N THR A 46 -7.63 3.90 15.61
CA THR A 46 -8.90 3.17 15.47
C THR A 46 -10.08 4.13 15.37
N LYS A 47 -11.21 3.65 14.84
CA LYS A 47 -12.41 4.49 14.65
C LYS A 47 -12.88 5.16 15.94
N ASN A 48 -12.77 4.46 17.07
CA ASN A 48 -13.19 4.96 18.37
C ASN A 48 -12.16 5.87 19.04
N GLY A 49 -10.93 5.95 18.51
CA GLY A 49 -9.86 6.78 19.07
C GLY A 49 -9.20 6.21 20.33
N ASP A 50 -9.45 4.95 20.64
CA ASP A 50 -9.00 4.26 21.86
C ASP A 50 -7.67 3.52 21.70
N ALA A 51 -7.23 3.25 20.47
CA ALA A 51 -5.97 2.58 20.19
C ALA A 51 -5.28 3.16 18.94
N GLN A 52 -3.96 3.08 18.94
CA GLN A 52 -3.18 3.27 17.71
C GLN A 52 -2.46 1.98 17.35
N ILE A 53 -2.61 1.56 16.10
CA ILE A 53 -2.01 0.35 15.55
C ILE A 53 -0.87 0.75 14.62
N ARG A 54 0.34 0.32 14.94
CA ARG A 54 1.50 0.44 14.04
C ARG A 54 1.45 -0.72 13.05
N ILE A 55 1.39 -0.37 11.78
CA ILE A 55 1.40 -1.28 10.64
C ILE A 55 2.77 -1.20 9.97
N ALA A 56 3.44 -2.35 9.86
CA ALA A 56 4.75 -2.47 9.23
C ALA A 56 4.94 -3.85 8.59
N LYS A 57 5.88 -3.94 7.65
CA LYS A 57 6.29 -5.22 7.04
C LYS A 57 6.88 -6.17 8.08
N CYS A 58 6.48 -7.43 8.04
CA CYS A 58 7.00 -8.52 8.84
C CYS A 58 7.20 -9.76 7.95
N GLY A 59 8.35 -9.79 7.25
CA GLY A 59 8.56 -10.73 6.15
C GLY A 59 7.70 -10.36 4.95
N ALA A 60 6.92 -11.32 4.43
CA ALA A 60 6.01 -11.09 3.30
C ALA A 60 4.66 -10.45 3.70
N ALA A 61 4.34 -10.42 5.00
CA ALA A 61 3.08 -9.91 5.51
C ALA A 61 3.18 -8.45 6.00
N MET A 62 2.03 -7.83 6.21
CA MET A 62 1.87 -6.62 7.00
C MET A 62 1.36 -6.98 8.40
N CYS A 63 2.13 -6.64 9.43
CA CYS A 63 1.77 -6.87 10.81
C CYS A 63 1.23 -5.60 11.46
N GLY A 64 0.17 -5.76 12.26
CA GLY A 64 -0.42 -4.71 13.08
C GLY A 64 -0.10 -4.93 14.54
N THR A 65 0.54 -3.96 15.17
CA THR A 65 0.90 -4.01 16.60
C THR A 65 0.28 -2.85 17.35
N ILE A 66 -0.30 -3.11 18.51
CA ILE A 66 -0.87 -2.08 19.39
C ILE A 66 0.28 -1.21 19.90
N ALA A 67 0.36 0.03 19.42
CA ALA A 67 1.45 0.96 19.69
C ALA A 67 1.09 2.01 20.76
N TRP A 68 -0.20 2.25 20.97
CA TRP A 68 -0.72 3.15 22.00
C TRP A 68 -2.16 2.78 22.35
N LEU A 69 -2.56 3.06 23.58
CA LEU A 69 -3.91 2.91 24.12
C LEU A 69 -4.29 4.20 24.83
N LEU A 70 -5.55 4.61 24.72
CA LEU A 70 -6.11 5.74 25.47
C LEU A 70 -6.07 5.47 26.98
N ASP A 71 -6.46 4.26 27.38
CA ASP A 71 -6.40 3.78 28.76
C ASP A 71 -5.39 2.61 28.87
N PRO A 72 -4.07 2.87 28.95
CA PRO A 72 -3.04 1.80 28.96
C PRO A 72 -2.98 1.03 30.29
N THR A 73 -3.65 1.53 31.32
CA THR A 73 -3.68 0.98 32.68
C THR A 73 -5.10 0.52 32.99
N ASP A 74 -5.21 -0.72 33.47
CA ASP A 74 -6.46 -1.26 33.99
C ASP A 74 -6.87 -0.53 35.28
N ARG A 75 -8.07 0.08 35.28
CA ARG A 75 -8.54 0.91 36.39
C ARG A 75 -8.83 0.13 37.67
N ALA A 76 -9.14 -1.16 37.57
CA ALA A 76 -9.46 -1.99 38.73
C ALA A 76 -8.19 -2.42 39.48
N THR A 77 -7.11 -2.67 38.75
CA THR A 77 -5.86 -3.22 39.28
C THR A 77 -4.73 -2.20 39.40
N GLY A 78 -4.82 -1.08 38.68
CA GLY A 78 -3.73 -0.10 38.56
C GLY A 78 -2.50 -0.61 37.78
N GLN A 79 -2.63 -1.76 37.11
CA GLN A 79 -1.55 -2.40 36.35
C GLN A 79 -1.72 -2.15 34.85
N PRO A 80 -0.67 -2.33 34.03
CA PRO A 80 -0.81 -2.31 32.57
C PRO A 80 -1.88 -3.29 32.10
N GLN A 81 -2.66 -2.91 31.08
CA GLN A 81 -3.66 -3.82 30.52
C GLN A 81 -3.02 -5.12 30.02
N THR A 82 -3.70 -6.23 30.32
CA THR A 82 -3.33 -7.57 29.86
C THR A 82 -4.48 -8.19 29.06
N ASP A 83 -4.16 -9.20 28.26
CA ASP A 83 -5.07 -9.86 27.32
C ASP A 83 -6.09 -10.79 28.03
N THR A 84 -6.77 -10.27 29.05
CA THR A 84 -7.61 -11.02 29.99
C THR A 84 -8.74 -11.80 29.34
N ASN A 85 -9.24 -11.32 28.19
CA ASN A 85 -10.32 -11.95 27.42
C ASN A 85 -9.83 -13.09 26.50
N ASN A 86 -8.52 -13.38 26.44
CA ASN A 86 -8.03 -14.42 25.55
C ASN A 86 -8.69 -15.78 25.87
N PRO A 87 -9.21 -16.52 24.86
CA PRO A 87 -9.79 -17.83 25.08
C PRO A 87 -8.76 -18.85 25.61
N ASP A 88 -7.47 -18.68 25.28
CA ASP A 88 -6.36 -19.46 25.83
C ASP A 88 -5.89 -18.84 27.16
N PRO A 89 -6.10 -19.53 28.31
CA PRO A 89 -5.73 -19.00 29.62
C PRO A 89 -4.25 -18.67 29.76
N THR A 90 -3.37 -19.35 29.01
CA THR A 90 -1.92 -19.13 29.07
C THR A 90 -1.50 -17.80 28.44
N LYS A 91 -2.36 -17.22 27.61
CA LYS A 91 -2.13 -15.95 26.92
C LYS A 91 -2.65 -14.73 27.67
N ARG A 92 -3.46 -14.93 28.72
CA ARG A 92 -4.15 -13.85 29.45
C ARG A 92 -3.23 -12.90 30.21
N GLY A 93 -2.01 -13.32 30.53
CA GLY A 93 -1.02 -12.49 31.21
C GLY A 93 -0.18 -11.60 30.28
N ARG A 94 -0.36 -11.70 28.95
CA ARG A 94 0.39 -10.90 27.98
C ARG A 94 -0.08 -9.45 28.03
N LYS A 95 0.84 -8.49 27.95
CA LYS A 95 0.49 -7.07 27.85
C LYS A 95 -0.23 -6.80 26.54
N VAL A 96 -1.29 -5.97 26.58
CA VAL A 96 -2.00 -5.53 25.38
C VAL A 96 -1.13 -4.58 24.56
N LEU A 97 -0.49 -3.61 25.22
CA LEU A 97 0.47 -2.74 24.56
C LEU A 97 1.66 -3.55 24.03
N GLY A 98 1.94 -3.42 22.74
CA GLY A 98 2.97 -4.18 22.03
C GLY A 98 2.49 -5.51 21.46
N LEU A 99 1.23 -5.90 21.65
CA LEU A 99 0.68 -7.12 21.08
C LEU A 99 0.47 -6.97 19.57
N THR A 100 0.97 -7.94 18.79
CA THR A 100 0.64 -8.07 17.37
C THR A 100 -0.71 -8.76 17.22
N ILE A 101 -1.68 -8.05 16.63
CA ILE A 101 -3.08 -8.49 16.52
C ILE A 101 -3.44 -9.01 15.13
N PHE A 102 -2.61 -8.79 14.12
CA PHE A 102 -2.75 -9.41 12.81
C PHE A 102 -1.41 -9.51 12.09
N ALA A 103 -1.33 -10.47 11.17
CA ALA A 103 -0.29 -10.59 10.15
C ALA A 103 -0.98 -10.93 8.82
N MET A 104 -1.26 -9.90 8.02
CA MET A 104 -2.06 -10.02 6.80
C MET A 104 -1.18 -10.13 5.56
N GLN A 105 -1.55 -11.03 4.65
CA GLN A 105 -0.89 -11.24 3.38
C GLN A 105 -1.50 -10.34 2.30
N PRO A 106 -0.74 -9.93 1.28
CA PRO A 106 -1.31 -9.24 0.14
C PRO A 106 -2.35 -10.13 -0.57
N ASP A 107 -3.46 -9.53 -0.99
CA ASP A 107 -4.49 -10.19 -1.82
C ASP A 107 -4.36 -9.78 -3.29
N SER A 108 -5.19 -10.38 -4.15
CA SER A 108 -5.19 -10.13 -5.61
C SER A 108 -5.61 -8.71 -6.00
N ASP A 109 -6.27 -7.99 -5.11
CA ASP A 109 -6.86 -6.67 -5.37
C ASP A 109 -5.92 -5.54 -4.91
N GLY A 110 -4.70 -5.87 -4.50
CA GLY A 110 -3.74 -4.92 -3.94
C GLY A 110 -4.04 -4.50 -2.50
N ASN A 111 -4.92 -5.24 -1.81
CA ASN A 111 -5.23 -5.07 -0.40
C ASN A 111 -4.48 -6.13 0.43
N TYR A 112 -4.80 -6.22 1.72
CA TYR A 112 -4.24 -7.22 2.61
C TYR A 112 -5.35 -7.98 3.33
N ALA A 113 -5.19 -9.29 3.49
CA ALA A 113 -6.16 -10.15 4.15
C ALA A 113 -5.49 -11.13 5.10
N GLY A 114 -6.21 -11.52 6.16
CA GLY A 114 -5.75 -12.43 7.19
C GLY A 114 -6.59 -12.27 8.44
N ASP A 115 -6.36 -13.09 9.46
CA ASP A 115 -7.12 -12.98 10.70
C ASP A 115 -6.68 -11.76 11.52
N ILE A 116 -7.66 -11.11 12.15
CA ILE A 116 -7.46 -10.04 13.14
C ILE A 116 -7.99 -10.48 14.49
N TYR A 117 -7.14 -10.45 15.51
CA TYR A 117 -7.51 -10.70 16.89
C TYR A 117 -7.99 -9.40 17.56
N ASN A 118 -9.17 -9.43 18.16
CA ASN A 118 -9.67 -8.33 18.99
C ASN A 118 -9.44 -8.66 20.46
N VAL A 119 -8.62 -7.83 21.12
CA VAL A 119 -8.29 -7.98 22.55
C VAL A 119 -9.49 -7.72 23.46
N ASP A 120 -10.46 -6.93 23.00
CA ASP A 120 -11.60 -6.50 23.82
C ASP A 120 -12.64 -7.61 24.01
N ASP A 121 -12.76 -8.51 23.04
CA ASP A 121 -13.73 -9.62 23.09
C ASP A 121 -13.07 -11.02 23.03
N GLY A 122 -11.75 -11.08 22.81
CA GLY A 122 -11.00 -12.34 22.72
C GLY A 122 -11.24 -13.13 21.43
N GLN A 123 -11.92 -12.55 20.43
CA GLN A 123 -12.27 -13.24 19.19
C GLN A 123 -11.31 -12.90 18.06
N SER A 124 -11.26 -13.80 17.07
CA SER A 124 -10.56 -13.58 15.81
C SER A 124 -11.55 -13.49 14.66
N TYR A 125 -11.38 -12.48 13.83
CA TYR A 125 -12.22 -12.18 12.68
C TYR A 125 -11.43 -12.38 11.40
N ARG A 126 -12.10 -12.83 10.33
CA ARG A 126 -11.49 -12.78 8.99
C ARG A 126 -11.41 -11.32 8.58
N GLY A 127 -10.19 -10.82 8.46
CA GLY A 127 -9.90 -9.41 8.24
C GLY A 127 -9.52 -9.07 6.80
N LYS A 128 -9.86 -7.85 6.39
CA LYS A 128 -9.36 -7.23 5.15
C LYS A 128 -8.99 -5.78 5.43
N MET A 129 -7.84 -5.34 4.92
CA MET A 129 -7.32 -4.00 5.10
C MET A 129 -7.18 -3.32 3.73
N ILE A 130 -7.91 -2.23 3.55
CA ILE A 130 -8.08 -1.53 2.26
C ILE A 130 -7.62 -0.09 2.44
N ARG A 131 -6.59 0.33 1.69
CA ARG A 131 -6.14 1.72 1.71
C ARG A 131 -7.11 2.60 0.92
N ARG A 132 -7.83 3.50 1.61
CA ARG A 132 -8.82 4.39 0.98
C ARG A 132 -8.25 5.74 0.56
N SER A 133 -7.29 6.26 1.31
CA SER A 133 -6.53 7.47 0.95
C SER A 133 -5.19 7.51 1.70
N ALA A 134 -4.39 8.54 1.49
CA ALA A 134 -3.17 8.75 2.28
C ALA A 134 -3.41 8.77 3.81
N THR A 135 -4.62 9.14 4.25
CA THR A 135 -4.99 9.33 5.66
C THR A 135 -6.11 8.43 6.16
N GLN A 136 -6.63 7.56 5.30
CA GLN A 136 -7.78 6.71 5.63
C GLN A 136 -7.50 5.27 5.25
N LEU A 137 -7.72 4.38 6.21
CA LEU A 137 -7.57 2.94 6.08
C LEU A 137 -8.89 2.30 6.50
N GLU A 138 -9.50 1.51 5.61
CA GLU A 138 -10.66 0.71 5.99
C GLU A 138 -10.17 -0.65 6.49
N VAL A 139 -10.63 -1.05 7.67
CA VAL A 139 -10.37 -2.36 8.25
C VAL A 139 -11.71 -3.08 8.40
N GLN A 140 -11.83 -4.23 7.77
CA GLN A 140 -13.02 -5.07 7.79
C GLN A 140 -12.77 -6.28 8.69
N GLY A 141 -13.83 -6.77 9.34
CA GLY A 141 -13.81 -8.00 10.12
C GLY A 141 -15.11 -8.77 9.92
N CYS A 142 -15.00 -10.08 9.66
CA CYS A 142 -16.14 -10.96 9.51
C CYS A 142 -16.10 -12.14 10.50
N LEU A 143 -17.23 -12.42 11.14
CA LEU A 143 -17.48 -13.64 11.90
C LEU A 143 -18.55 -14.46 11.18
N GLY A 144 -18.13 -15.54 10.53
CA GLY A 144 -19.01 -16.30 9.63
C GLY A 144 -19.48 -15.45 8.45
N LEU A 145 -20.80 -15.26 8.33
CA LEU A 145 -21.45 -14.47 7.27
C LEU A 145 -21.70 -13.00 7.65
N ILE A 146 -21.47 -12.63 8.91
CA ILE A 146 -21.69 -11.26 9.40
C ILE A 146 -20.38 -10.51 9.32
N CYS A 147 -20.40 -9.35 8.68
CA CYS A 147 -19.23 -8.50 8.48
C CYS A 147 -19.50 -7.07 8.94
N GLY A 148 -18.47 -6.43 9.47
CA GLY A 148 -18.44 -5.00 9.76
C GLY A 148 -17.16 -4.37 9.23
N SER A 149 -17.13 -3.05 9.19
CA SER A 149 -15.93 -2.30 8.85
C SER A 149 -15.77 -1.03 9.68
N GLU A 150 -14.52 -0.63 9.82
CA GLU A 150 -14.10 0.59 10.48
C GLU A 150 -13.22 1.42 9.57
N MET A 151 -13.34 2.74 9.69
CA MET A 151 -12.43 3.70 9.06
C MET A 151 -11.43 4.17 10.12
N TRP A 152 -10.17 3.81 9.93
CA TRP A 152 -9.05 4.26 10.75
C TRP A 152 -8.38 5.47 10.10
N SER A 153 -7.91 6.39 10.94
CA SER A 153 -7.21 7.60 10.51
C SER A 153 -5.72 7.52 10.78
N LEU A 154 -4.90 8.15 9.94
CA LEU A 154 -3.46 8.21 10.21
C LEU A 154 -3.21 9.03 11.49
N ALA A 155 -2.49 8.47 12.46
CA ALA A 155 -2.22 9.11 13.74
C ALA A 155 -1.22 10.28 13.62
N GLY A 156 -1.31 11.25 14.54
CA GLY A 156 -0.34 12.35 14.67
C GLY A 156 -0.52 13.50 13.68
N ARG A 157 -1.76 13.78 13.27
CA ARG A 157 -2.12 14.99 12.51
C ARG A 157 -3.04 15.89 13.31
#